data_AF-A0A935VAL8-F1
#
_entry.id   AF-A0A935VAL8-F1
#
_cell.length_a   1.000
_cell.length_b   1.000
_cell.length_c   1.000
_cell.angle_alpha   90.00
_cell.angle_beta   90.00
_cell.angle_gamma   90.00
#
_symmetry.space_group_name_H-M   'P 1'
#
loop_
_entity.id
_entity.type
_entity.pdbx_description
1 polymer ?
#
loop_
_entity_poly.entity_id
_entity_poly.type
_entity_poly.pdbx_seq_one_letter_code
_entity_poly.pdbx_strand_id
1 'polypeptide(L)'
;MANTPKCSSLCCRSLWAAAAYSRRRGQRLWLLLAAVLGWETAMLSLSKGAFIAGIAGTALFFIGGIFFSSTAFRKRILVLAGVWVAITIGTQVLFSAFTAMPSTTDYITGAADSTRSTSDMRIYTWSVGRQMASDSWLLGVGADNFGLVFNDARAKLRDLQPDEPKSEIGEDFLTERAHNEPLQVLAELGVIGFTLFVLPFLLFLVFVLRKFGRDGWKLSPMLWATLGSNLAFAISSMVSSFSFRAAQNGVVFFIVFAIAMNELRRPARSATNAINSVPAYLLSWGAVTLLAAFCLKKATPSIRYIRPNGRNRRPSLKTDTVPPSL
;
A
#
# COMPACT_ATOMS: atom_id res chain seq x y z
N MET A 1 19.09 -1.71 -4.83
CA MET A 1 17.82 -1.63 -5.59
C MET A 1 17.38 -0.17 -5.64
N ALA A 2 17.32 0.42 -6.83
CA ALA A 2 16.88 1.81 -6.99
C ALA A 2 15.42 1.94 -6.52
N ASN A 3 15.15 2.92 -5.65
CA ASN A 3 13.80 3.31 -5.25
C ASN A 3 13.11 3.98 -6.44
N THR A 4 12.68 3.20 -7.43
CA THR A 4 11.81 3.71 -8.48
C THR A 4 10.48 4.14 -7.85
N PRO A 5 9.90 5.27 -8.27
CA PRO A 5 8.69 5.81 -7.68
C PRO A 5 7.51 4.89 -7.98
N LYS A 6 7.19 3.98 -7.04
CA LYS A 6 6.04 3.06 -7.14
C LYS A 6 4.69 3.79 -7.20
N CYS A 7 4.64 5.08 -6.85
CA CYS A 7 3.46 5.94 -6.85
C CYS A 7 2.69 6.01 -8.17
N SER A 8 3.33 5.76 -9.31
CA SER A 8 2.72 5.97 -10.63
C SER A 8 1.52 5.05 -10.91
N SER A 9 1.48 3.86 -10.32
CA SER A 9 0.44 2.85 -10.57
C SER A 9 -0.93 3.20 -9.97
N LEU A 10 -0.95 3.94 -8.84
CA LEU A 10 -2.18 4.30 -8.12
C LEU A 10 -2.96 5.40 -8.83
N CYS A 11 -2.26 6.36 -9.43
CA CYS A 11 -2.86 7.48 -10.16
C CYS A 11 -3.36 7.08 -11.55
N CYS A 12 -2.78 6.04 -12.16
CA CYS A 12 -3.08 5.58 -13.51
C CYS A 12 -4.60 5.45 -13.79
N ARG A 13 -5.37 4.81 -12.90
CA ARG A 13 -6.82 4.62 -13.07
C ARG A 13 -7.59 5.94 -13.05
N SER A 14 -7.24 6.86 -12.16
CA SER A 14 -7.85 8.19 -12.12
C SER A 14 -7.53 8.98 -13.40
N LEU A 15 -6.36 8.76 -14.00
CA LEU A 15 -5.99 9.34 -15.30
C LEU A 15 -6.81 8.73 -16.46
N TRP A 16 -7.04 7.41 -16.47
CA TRP A 16 -7.96 6.77 -17.43
C TRP A 16 -9.38 7.32 -17.32
N ALA A 17 -9.90 7.46 -16.10
CA ALA A 17 -11.20 8.08 -15.88
C ALA A 17 -11.23 9.54 -16.32
N ALA A 18 -10.22 10.35 -15.96
CA ALA A 18 -10.11 11.74 -16.39
C ALA A 18 -10.06 11.87 -17.92
N ALA A 19 -9.35 10.97 -18.60
CA ALA A 19 -9.30 10.91 -20.06
C ALA A 19 -10.69 10.60 -20.67
N ALA A 20 -11.51 9.78 -20.02
CA ALA A 20 -12.88 9.51 -20.44
C ALA A 20 -13.81 10.74 -20.32
N TYR A 21 -13.55 11.63 -19.36
CA TYR A 21 -14.27 12.89 -19.16
C TYR A 21 -13.79 14.03 -20.06
N SER A 22 -12.52 14.02 -20.47
CA SER A 22 -11.93 15.12 -21.25
C SER A 22 -12.60 15.28 -22.62
N ARG A 23 -13.04 16.50 -22.94
CA ARG A 23 -13.60 16.87 -24.24
C ARG A 23 -12.54 17.33 -25.23
N ARG A 24 -11.41 17.85 -24.76
CA ARG A 24 -10.33 18.38 -25.61
C ARG A 24 -9.37 17.26 -25.99
N ARG A 25 -9.18 17.03 -27.30
CA ARG A 25 -8.35 15.95 -27.84
C ARG A 25 -6.92 15.95 -27.29
N GLY A 26 -6.26 17.11 -27.24
CA GLY A 26 -4.90 17.24 -26.73
C GLY A 26 -4.77 16.85 -25.25
N GLN A 27 -5.66 17.37 -24.39
CA GLN A 27 -5.67 17.01 -22.96
C GLN A 27 -5.94 15.52 -22.76
N ARG A 28 -6.87 14.95 -23.52
CA ARG A 28 -7.17 13.52 -23.47
C ARG A 28 -5.93 12.69 -23.82
N LEU A 29 -5.18 13.06 -24.86
CA LEU A 29 -3.96 12.33 -25.27
C LEU A 29 -2.91 12.34 -24.16
N TRP A 30 -2.64 13.50 -23.54
CA TRP A 30 -1.69 13.61 -22.44
C TRP A 30 -2.08 12.77 -21.22
N LEU A 31 -3.38 12.78 -20.86
CA LEU A 31 -3.88 11.94 -19.77
C LEU A 31 -3.72 10.45 -20.06
N LEU A 32 -3.98 10.03 -21.30
CA LEU A 32 -3.80 8.64 -21.72
C LEU A 32 -2.33 8.24 -21.72
N LEU A 33 -1.45 9.08 -22.23
CA LEU A 33 0.00 8.83 -22.22
C LEU A 33 0.50 8.67 -20.78
N ALA A 34 0.12 9.58 -19.88
CA ALA A 34 0.48 9.48 -18.46
C ALA A 34 -0.10 8.21 -17.80
N ALA A 35 -1.33 7.83 -18.14
CA ALA A 35 -1.94 6.61 -17.63
C ALA A 35 -1.20 5.35 -18.11
N VAL A 36 -0.86 5.29 -19.40
CA VAL A 36 -0.06 4.20 -19.98
C VAL A 36 1.30 4.12 -19.31
N LEU A 37 2.06 5.23 -19.26
CA LEU A 37 3.37 5.25 -18.60
C LEU A 37 3.32 4.80 -17.14
N GLY A 38 2.30 5.22 -16.39
CA GLY A 38 2.12 4.78 -15.01
C GLY A 38 1.80 3.29 -14.87
N TRP A 39 1.06 2.73 -15.82
CA TRP A 39 0.80 1.28 -15.89
C TRP A 39 2.05 0.49 -16.28
N GLU A 40 2.75 0.92 -17.33
CA GLU A 40 4.00 0.29 -17.79
C GLU A 40 5.06 0.28 -16.70
N THR A 41 5.22 1.38 -15.97
CA THR A 41 6.15 1.45 -14.82
C THR A 41 5.81 0.40 -13.77
N ALA A 42 4.52 0.16 -13.50
CA ALA A 42 4.08 -0.85 -12.55
C ALA A 42 4.39 -2.28 -13.05
N MET A 43 4.11 -2.55 -14.33
CA MET A 43 4.41 -3.84 -14.97
C MET A 43 5.91 -4.13 -14.99
N LEU A 44 6.71 -3.16 -15.41
CA LEU A 44 8.16 -3.28 -15.53
C LEU A 44 8.89 -3.24 -14.17
N SER A 45 8.17 -3.01 -13.06
CA SER A 45 8.75 -3.14 -11.72
C SER A 45 9.04 -4.58 -11.30
N LEU A 46 8.55 -5.57 -12.07
CA LEU A 46 8.66 -7.02 -11.81
C LEU A 46 8.11 -7.47 -10.44
N SER A 47 7.37 -6.60 -9.76
CA SER A 47 6.73 -6.93 -8.48
C SER A 47 5.41 -7.67 -8.71
N LYS A 48 5.39 -8.98 -8.39
CA LYS A 48 4.18 -9.83 -8.44
C LYS A 48 2.99 -9.16 -7.74
N GLY A 49 3.24 -8.64 -6.54
CA GLY A 49 2.22 -7.99 -5.71
C GLY A 49 1.69 -6.69 -6.31
N ALA A 50 2.55 -5.85 -6.90
CA ALA A 50 2.10 -4.64 -7.58
C ALA A 50 1.30 -4.96 -8.85
N PHE A 51 1.72 -5.99 -9.60
CA PHE A 51 1.04 -6.42 -10.82
C PHE A 51 -0.36 -6.98 -10.54
N ILE A 52 -0.49 -7.94 -9.62
CA ILE A 52 -1.78 -8.55 -9.23
C ILE A 52 -2.74 -7.48 -8.71
N ALA A 53 -2.26 -6.62 -7.79
CA ALA A 53 -3.04 -5.49 -7.29
C ALA A 53 -3.46 -4.52 -8.40
N GLY A 54 -2.55 -4.24 -9.32
CA GLY A 54 -2.77 -3.40 -10.49
C GLY A 54 -3.88 -3.94 -11.39
N ILE A 55 -3.83 -5.24 -11.72
CA ILE A 55 -4.88 -5.93 -12.49
C ILE A 55 -6.22 -5.88 -11.74
N ALA A 56 -6.25 -6.28 -10.47
CA ALA A 56 -7.49 -6.34 -9.70
C ALA A 56 -8.18 -4.96 -9.61
N GLY A 57 -7.42 -3.90 -9.31
CA GLY A 57 -7.94 -2.54 -9.27
C GLY A 57 -8.42 -2.02 -10.63
N THR A 58 -7.69 -2.33 -11.70
CA THR A 58 -8.05 -1.91 -13.06
C THR A 58 -9.26 -2.68 -13.60
N ALA A 59 -9.36 -3.98 -13.28
CA ALA A 59 -10.53 -4.81 -13.57
C ALA A 59 -11.78 -4.26 -12.84
N LEU A 60 -11.68 -3.93 -11.56
CA LEU A 60 -12.78 -3.29 -10.82
C LEU A 60 -13.23 -1.99 -11.49
N PHE A 61 -12.29 -1.15 -11.93
CA PHE A 61 -12.61 0.09 -12.64
C PHE A 61 -13.34 -0.18 -13.97
N PHE A 62 -12.82 -1.06 -14.83
CA PHE A 62 -13.41 -1.31 -16.14
C PHE A 62 -14.73 -2.06 -16.06
N ILE A 63 -14.82 -3.12 -15.26
CA ILE A 63 -16.06 -3.89 -15.06
C ILE A 63 -17.12 -2.99 -14.43
N GLY A 64 -16.79 -2.32 -13.33
CA GLY A 64 -17.67 -1.35 -12.67
C GLY A 64 -18.12 -0.24 -13.62
N GLY A 65 -17.18 0.30 -14.39
CA GLY A 65 -17.41 1.32 -15.41
C GLY A 65 -18.37 0.88 -16.51
N ILE A 66 -18.17 -0.32 -17.07
CA ILE A 66 -18.96 -0.84 -18.20
C ILE A 66 -20.38 -1.17 -17.78
N PHE A 67 -20.58 -1.86 -16.66
CA PHE A 67 -21.91 -2.34 -16.23
C PHE A 67 -22.68 -1.29 -15.43
N PHE A 68 -21.99 -0.56 -14.55
CA PHE A 68 -22.61 0.27 -13.52
C PHE A 68 -22.28 1.76 -13.64
N SER A 69 -21.83 2.24 -14.81
CA SER A 69 -21.82 3.67 -15.11
C SER A 69 -22.95 4.07 -16.07
N SER A 70 -23.17 5.38 -16.17
CA SER A 70 -24.07 5.97 -17.17
C SER A 70 -23.72 5.49 -18.59
N THR A 71 -24.76 5.19 -19.37
CA THR A 71 -24.67 4.71 -20.76
C THR A 71 -23.80 5.61 -21.65
N ALA A 72 -23.77 6.91 -21.39
CA ALA A 72 -22.95 7.88 -22.10
C ALA A 72 -21.43 7.59 -22.01
N PHE A 73 -20.98 6.92 -20.95
CA PHE A 73 -19.56 6.60 -20.73
C PHE A 73 -19.19 5.16 -21.11
N ARG A 74 -20.14 4.23 -21.15
CA ARG A 74 -19.86 2.79 -21.34
C ARG A 74 -19.04 2.49 -22.58
N LYS A 75 -19.41 3.03 -23.74
CA LYS A 75 -18.66 2.84 -24.99
C LYS A 75 -17.22 3.36 -24.90
N ARG A 76 -17.02 4.50 -24.22
CA ARG A 76 -15.67 5.07 -24.03
C ARG A 76 -14.83 4.19 -23.12
N ILE A 77 -15.40 3.75 -22.01
CA ILE A 77 -14.72 2.88 -21.04
C ILE A 77 -14.36 1.55 -21.70
N LEU A 78 -15.26 0.96 -22.50
CA LEU A 78 -14.99 -0.27 -23.25
C LEU A 78 -13.80 -0.12 -24.21
N VAL A 79 -13.74 0.99 -24.95
CA VAL A 79 -12.58 1.28 -25.83
C VAL A 79 -11.29 1.43 -25.03
N LEU A 80 -11.34 2.16 -23.90
CA LEU A 80 -10.16 2.32 -23.03
C LEU A 80 -9.71 0.97 -22.42
N ALA A 81 -10.66 0.09 -22.08
CA ALA A 81 -10.36 -1.25 -21.60
C ALA A 81 -9.65 -2.08 -22.69
N GLY A 82 -10.17 -2.06 -23.92
CA GLY A 82 -9.53 -2.73 -25.06
C GLY A 82 -8.12 -2.22 -25.33
N VAL A 83 -7.91 -0.90 -25.29
CA VAL A 83 -6.57 -0.30 -25.42
C VAL A 83 -5.65 -0.74 -24.28
N TRP A 84 -6.12 -0.70 -23.03
CA TRP A 84 -5.32 -1.14 -21.88
C TRP A 84 -4.93 -2.62 -21.96
N VAL A 85 -5.86 -3.50 -22.37
CA VAL A 85 -5.57 -4.93 -22.57
C VAL A 85 -4.54 -5.12 -23.69
N ALA A 86 -4.72 -4.46 -24.84
CA ALA A 86 -3.80 -4.56 -25.97
C ALA A 86 -2.39 -4.10 -25.60
N ILE A 87 -2.27 -2.99 -24.87
CA ILE A 87 -0.98 -2.48 -24.37
C ILE A 87 -0.36 -3.49 -23.39
N THR A 88 -1.13 -4.00 -22.43
CA THR A 88 -0.64 -4.97 -21.42
C THR A 88 -0.09 -6.24 -22.09
N ILE A 89 -0.84 -6.81 -23.03
CA ILE A 89 -0.42 -8.01 -23.77
C ILE A 89 0.78 -7.68 -24.65
N GLY A 90 0.72 -6.56 -25.39
CA GLY A 90 1.80 -6.10 -26.26
C GLY A 90 3.12 -5.93 -25.49
N THR A 91 3.10 -5.23 -24.35
CA THR A 91 4.30 -5.08 -23.50
C THR A 91 4.82 -6.42 -23.03
N GLN A 92 3.98 -7.33 -22.52
CA GLN A 92 4.47 -8.64 -22.05
C GLN A 92 5.08 -9.46 -23.18
N VAL A 93 4.42 -9.52 -24.35
CA VAL A 93 4.93 -10.26 -25.52
C VAL A 93 6.26 -9.66 -26.00
N LEU A 94 6.33 -8.34 -26.14
CA LEU A 94 7.56 -7.66 -26.56
C LEU A 94 8.67 -7.84 -25.52
N PHE A 95 8.38 -7.71 -24.24
CA PHE A 95 9.36 -7.89 -23.17
C PHE A 95 9.91 -9.32 -23.14
N SER A 96 9.05 -10.33 -23.27
CA SER A 96 9.45 -11.74 -23.35
C SER A 96 10.23 -12.07 -24.63
N ALA A 97 9.89 -11.45 -25.76
CA ALA A 97 10.54 -11.72 -27.04
C ALA A 97 11.92 -11.02 -27.18
N PHE A 98 12.08 -9.85 -26.58
CA PHE A 98 13.25 -8.99 -26.78
C PHE A 98 14.17 -8.89 -25.57
N THR A 99 13.84 -9.50 -24.43
CA THR A 99 14.70 -9.48 -23.24
C THR A 99 14.95 -10.88 -22.72
N ALA A 100 16.17 -11.13 -22.23
CA ALA A 100 16.52 -12.37 -21.52
C ALA A 100 16.06 -12.35 -20.05
N MET A 101 15.45 -11.25 -19.59
CA MET A 101 14.97 -11.12 -18.22
C MET A 101 13.64 -11.85 -18.07
N PRO A 102 13.42 -12.60 -16.97
CA PRO A 102 12.15 -13.25 -16.73
C PRO A 102 11.00 -12.24 -16.74
N SER A 103 9.93 -12.59 -17.44
CA SER A 103 8.72 -11.78 -17.52
C SER A 103 7.98 -11.75 -16.18
N THR A 104 7.05 -10.81 -16.03
CA THR A 104 6.19 -10.78 -14.81
C THR A 104 5.40 -12.08 -14.65
N THR A 105 5.02 -12.71 -15.77
CA THR A 105 4.37 -14.02 -15.79
C THR A 105 5.29 -15.11 -15.22
N ASP A 106 6.57 -15.11 -15.57
CA ASP A 106 7.55 -16.09 -15.06
C ASP A 106 7.77 -15.94 -13.55
N TYR A 107 7.73 -14.70 -13.06
CA TYR A 107 7.72 -14.46 -11.62
C TYR A 107 6.44 -15.01 -10.98
N ILE A 108 5.26 -14.78 -11.56
CA ILE A 108 3.99 -15.26 -11.01
C ILE A 108 3.92 -16.80 -10.97
N THR A 109 4.36 -17.47 -12.03
CA THR A 109 4.39 -18.95 -12.10
C THR A 109 5.50 -19.54 -11.23
N GLY A 110 6.50 -18.74 -10.86
CA GLY A 110 7.66 -19.17 -10.10
C GLY A 110 8.77 -19.75 -10.96
N ALA A 111 8.66 -19.69 -12.29
CA ALA A 111 9.72 -20.09 -13.20
C ALA A 111 11.00 -19.24 -13.04
N ALA A 112 10.85 -17.97 -12.64
CA ALA A 112 11.96 -17.03 -12.47
C ALA A 112 12.79 -17.22 -11.17
N ASP A 113 12.22 -17.88 -10.15
CA ASP A 113 12.87 -18.13 -8.85
C ASP A 113 12.49 -19.53 -8.39
N SER A 114 13.27 -20.52 -8.86
CA SER A 114 13.06 -21.93 -8.53
C SER A 114 13.28 -22.22 -7.05
N THR A 115 14.11 -21.42 -6.36
CA THR A 115 14.38 -21.59 -4.93
C THR A 115 13.22 -21.10 -4.06
N ARG A 116 12.42 -20.14 -4.57
CA ARG A 116 11.33 -19.47 -3.85
C ARG A 116 11.73 -18.86 -2.50
N SER A 117 13.03 -18.73 -2.23
CA SER A 117 13.61 -18.33 -0.94
C SER A 117 13.00 -17.03 -0.40
N THR A 118 12.76 -16.05 -1.26
CA THR A 118 12.16 -14.76 -0.88
C THR A 118 10.69 -14.86 -0.51
N SER A 119 9.94 -15.79 -1.11
CA SER A 119 8.53 -16.01 -0.82
C SER A 119 8.38 -16.81 0.47
N ASP A 120 9.21 -17.83 0.64
CA ASP A 120 9.24 -18.67 1.84
C ASP A 120 9.65 -17.85 3.08
N MET A 121 10.66 -16.98 2.94
CA MET A 121 11.05 -16.03 3.98
C MET A 121 9.90 -15.10 4.39
N ARG A 122 9.08 -14.62 3.44
CA ARG A 122 7.90 -13.78 3.75
C ARG A 122 6.82 -14.57 4.47
N ILE A 123 6.53 -15.79 4.02
CA ILE A 123 5.54 -16.66 4.67
C ILE A 123 5.99 -16.95 6.12
N TYR A 124 7.27 -17.27 6.32
CA TYR A 124 7.84 -17.45 7.65
C TYR A 124 7.75 -16.18 8.51
N THR A 125 8.11 -15.03 7.95
CA THR A 125 7.96 -13.72 8.60
C THR A 125 6.50 -13.47 9.02
N TRP A 126 5.53 -13.92 8.23
CA TRP A 126 4.10 -13.81 8.58
C TRP A 126 3.70 -14.74 9.72
N SER A 127 4.28 -15.94 9.80
CA SER A 127 4.08 -16.81 10.97
C SER A 127 4.61 -16.17 12.24
N VAL A 128 5.84 -15.63 12.21
CA VAL A 128 6.40 -14.90 13.36
C VAL A 128 5.54 -13.66 13.70
N GLY A 129 5.11 -12.89 12.70
CA GLY A 129 4.22 -11.75 12.92
C GLY A 129 2.86 -12.13 13.53
N ARG A 130 2.31 -13.31 13.19
CA ARG A 130 1.11 -13.86 13.83
C ARG A 130 1.38 -14.24 15.29
N GLN A 131 2.55 -14.79 15.59
CA GLN A 131 2.98 -15.07 16.97
C GLN A 131 3.11 -13.78 17.80
N MET A 132 3.69 -12.72 17.23
CA MET A 132 3.76 -11.40 17.89
C MET A 132 2.36 -10.85 18.17
N ALA A 133 1.45 -10.97 17.19
CA ALA A 133 0.07 -10.54 17.33
C ALA A 133 -0.71 -11.37 18.37
N SER A 134 -0.47 -12.67 18.51
CA SER A 134 -1.13 -13.48 19.54
C SER A 134 -0.62 -13.15 20.94
N ASP A 135 0.70 -12.95 21.08
CA ASP A 135 1.34 -12.65 22.36
C ASP A 135 0.97 -11.28 22.93
N SER A 136 0.72 -10.31 22.05
CA SER A 136 0.37 -8.93 22.42
C SER A 136 -0.93 -8.48 21.75
N TRP A 137 -1.96 -9.34 21.73
CA TRP A 137 -3.17 -9.11 20.91
C TRP A 137 -3.93 -7.81 21.20
N LEU A 138 -3.89 -7.29 22.43
CA LEU A 138 -4.68 -6.11 22.79
C LEU A 138 -4.00 -4.80 22.35
N LEU A 139 -2.75 -4.59 22.75
CA LEU A 139 -2.00 -3.32 22.55
C LEU A 139 -0.88 -3.43 21.52
N GLY A 140 -0.52 -4.63 21.11
CA GLY A 140 0.66 -4.91 20.29
C GLY A 140 1.97 -4.71 21.05
N VAL A 141 3.08 -4.92 20.34
CA VAL A 141 4.44 -4.78 20.90
C VAL A 141 4.97 -3.34 20.88
N GLY A 142 4.18 -2.39 20.40
CA GLY A 142 4.54 -0.99 20.20
C GLY A 142 4.85 -0.65 18.74
N ALA A 143 4.49 0.57 18.33
CA ALA A 143 4.75 1.07 16.98
C ALA A 143 6.23 1.01 16.65
N ASP A 144 6.56 0.49 15.46
CA ASP A 144 7.93 0.37 14.95
C ASP A 144 8.84 -0.62 15.72
N ASN A 145 8.26 -1.46 16.57
CA ASN A 145 9.01 -2.49 17.31
C ASN A 145 9.01 -3.87 16.63
N PHE A 146 8.49 -4.00 15.40
CA PHE A 146 8.40 -5.31 14.75
C PHE A 146 9.76 -6.01 14.65
N GLY A 147 10.77 -5.33 14.10
CA GLY A 147 12.12 -5.89 13.98
C GLY A 147 12.84 -6.11 15.30
N LEU A 148 12.51 -5.35 16.35
CA LEU A 148 13.11 -5.50 17.68
C LEU A 148 12.62 -6.76 18.38
N VAL A 149 11.32 -7.08 18.26
CA VAL A 149 10.68 -8.22 18.95
C VAL A 149 10.65 -9.48 18.08
N PHE A 150 11.03 -9.38 16.80
CA PHE A 150 10.98 -10.47 15.83
C PHE A 150 11.70 -11.73 16.30
N ASN A 151 12.94 -11.60 16.80
CA ASN A 151 13.76 -12.76 17.18
C ASN A 151 13.22 -13.47 18.43
N ASP A 152 12.67 -12.72 19.40
CA ASP A 152 12.04 -13.31 20.58
C ASP A 152 10.79 -14.10 20.20
N ALA A 153 9.94 -13.53 19.35
CA ALA A 153 8.75 -14.20 18.84
C ALA A 153 9.09 -15.41 17.96
N ARG A 154 10.18 -15.34 17.19
CA ARG A 154 10.71 -16.45 16.38
C ARG A 154 11.17 -17.61 17.25
N ALA A 155 11.92 -17.33 18.32
CA ALA A 155 12.37 -18.35 19.27
C ALA A 155 11.16 -19.05 19.92
N LYS A 156 10.16 -18.27 20.33
CA LYS A 156 8.92 -18.83 20.91
C LYS A 156 8.12 -19.65 19.91
N LEU A 157 8.00 -19.20 18.66
CA LEU A 157 7.30 -19.94 17.61
C LEU A 157 7.94 -21.31 17.39
N ARG A 158 9.27 -21.39 17.36
CA ARG A 158 10.02 -22.65 17.27
C ARG A 158 9.71 -23.58 18.43
N ASP A 159 9.68 -23.06 19.66
CA ASP A 159 9.42 -23.87 20.85
C ASP A 159 7.97 -24.42 20.85
N LEU A 160 7.01 -23.67 20.28
CA LEU A 160 5.62 -24.08 20.14
C LEU A 160 5.36 -25.00 18.94
N GLN A 161 6.15 -24.87 17.88
CA GLN A 161 5.96 -25.57 16.61
C GLN A 161 7.30 -26.08 16.08
N PRO A 162 7.89 -27.11 16.70
CA PRO A 162 9.21 -27.63 16.32
C PRO A 162 9.25 -28.22 14.90
N ASP A 163 8.09 -28.59 14.35
CA ASP A 163 7.94 -29.18 13.02
C ASP A 163 7.64 -28.15 11.91
N GLU A 164 7.36 -26.88 12.26
CA GLU A 164 7.14 -25.79 11.29
C GLU A 164 8.48 -25.30 10.68
N PRO A 165 8.47 -24.55 9.56
CA PRO A 165 9.61 -24.44 8.65
C PRO A 165 10.94 -24.14 9.36
N LYS A 166 12.00 -24.80 8.87
CA LYS A 166 13.34 -24.80 9.46
C LYS A 166 13.71 -23.41 9.99
N SER A 167 14.11 -23.36 11.26
CA SER A 167 14.57 -22.12 11.90
C SER A 167 15.66 -21.41 11.12
N GLU A 168 16.35 -22.08 10.20
CA GLU A 168 17.34 -21.52 9.27
C GLU A 168 16.74 -20.48 8.29
N ILE A 169 15.44 -20.54 8.00
CA ILE A 169 14.79 -19.61 7.06
C ILE A 169 14.82 -18.20 7.64
N GLY A 170 15.51 -17.29 6.95
CA GLY A 170 15.57 -15.89 7.36
C GLY A 170 16.70 -15.56 8.33
N GLU A 171 17.61 -16.50 8.67
CA GLU A 171 18.78 -16.18 9.52
C GLU A 171 19.69 -15.12 8.88
N ASP A 172 19.85 -15.15 7.56
CA ASP A 172 20.65 -14.17 6.82
C ASP A 172 19.93 -12.83 6.58
N PHE A 173 18.69 -12.68 7.06
CA PHE A 173 17.85 -11.52 6.76
C PHE A 173 17.60 -10.67 8.01
N LEU A 174 17.94 -9.39 7.93
CA LEU A 174 17.49 -8.41 8.91
C LEU A 174 15.99 -8.13 8.67
N THR A 175 15.14 -8.75 9.49
CA THR A 175 13.68 -8.63 9.34
C THR A 175 13.17 -7.43 10.11
N GLU A 176 13.07 -6.29 9.44
CA GLU A 176 12.58 -5.04 10.06
C GLU A 176 11.05 -4.91 10.04
N ARG A 177 10.35 -5.72 9.23
CA ARG A 177 8.91 -5.56 8.96
C ARG A 177 8.23 -6.85 8.51
N ALA A 178 6.92 -6.91 8.73
CA ALA A 178 6.13 -8.10 8.38
C ALA A 178 5.95 -8.30 6.88
N HIS A 179 6.19 -7.27 6.04
CA HIS A 179 5.83 -7.31 4.62
C HIS A 179 4.33 -7.65 4.38
N ASN A 180 3.47 -7.26 5.31
CA ASN A 180 2.02 -7.37 5.26
C ASN A 180 1.48 -6.31 6.21
N GLU A 181 0.99 -5.19 5.66
CA GLU A 181 0.65 -4.01 6.46
C GLU A 181 -0.44 -4.31 7.52
N PRO A 182 -1.56 -5.00 7.18
CA PRO A 182 -2.54 -5.45 8.18
C PRO A 182 -1.92 -6.25 9.33
N LEU A 183 -1.07 -7.23 9.02
CA LEU A 183 -0.43 -8.08 10.02
C LEU A 183 0.56 -7.28 10.88
N GLN A 184 1.32 -6.37 10.26
CA GLN A 184 2.26 -5.52 10.98
C GLN A 184 1.55 -4.57 11.94
N VAL A 185 0.46 -3.93 11.49
CA VAL A 185 -0.38 -3.07 12.35
C VAL A 185 -0.96 -3.89 13.50
N LEU A 186 -1.43 -5.11 13.25
CA LEU A 186 -1.95 -5.99 14.29
C LEU A 186 -0.86 -6.41 15.30
N ALA A 187 0.34 -6.77 14.84
CA ALA A 187 1.45 -7.15 15.71
C ALA A 187 1.98 -5.97 16.55
N GLU A 188 2.13 -4.78 15.96
CA GLU A 188 2.70 -3.61 16.63
C GLU A 188 1.69 -2.85 17.49
N LEU A 189 0.41 -2.77 17.09
CA LEU A 189 -0.61 -1.94 17.74
C LEU A 189 -1.81 -2.72 18.30
N GLY A 190 -1.80 -4.05 18.16
CA GLY A 190 -2.87 -4.92 18.64
C GLY A 190 -4.19 -4.69 17.92
N VAL A 191 -5.25 -5.29 18.48
CA VAL A 191 -6.61 -5.20 17.95
C VAL A 191 -7.14 -3.76 17.99
N ILE A 192 -6.70 -2.94 18.95
CA ILE A 192 -7.12 -1.53 19.05
C ILE A 192 -6.59 -0.75 17.85
N GLY A 193 -5.27 -0.82 17.59
CA GLY A 193 -4.68 -0.14 16.44
C GLY A 193 -5.17 -0.70 15.11
N PHE A 194 -5.31 -2.02 15.01
CA PHE A 194 -5.89 -2.67 13.84
C PHE A 194 -7.32 -2.21 13.54
N THR A 195 -8.16 -2.09 14.58
CA THR A 195 -9.53 -1.60 14.42
C THR A 195 -9.55 -0.16 13.93
N LEU A 196 -8.72 0.72 14.53
CA LEU A 196 -8.60 2.11 14.08
C LEU A 196 -8.07 2.22 12.64
N PHE A 197 -7.20 1.28 12.23
CA PHE A 197 -6.69 1.21 10.87
C PHE A 197 -7.76 0.77 9.85
N VAL A 198 -8.56 -0.26 10.17
CA VAL A 198 -9.57 -0.83 9.26
C VAL A 198 -10.85 0.00 9.20
N LEU A 199 -11.24 0.65 10.30
CA LEU A 199 -12.51 1.35 10.43
C LEU A 199 -12.79 2.40 9.33
N PRO A 200 -11.84 3.28 8.94
CA PRO A 200 -12.06 4.24 7.85
C PRO A 200 -12.43 3.59 6.52
N PHE A 201 -11.85 2.42 6.21
CA PHE A 201 -12.15 1.68 4.99
C PHE A 201 -13.56 1.08 5.01
N LEU A 202 -13.99 0.55 6.17
CA LEU A 202 -15.35 0.04 6.35
C LEU A 202 -16.39 1.15 6.23
N LEU A 203 -16.16 2.31 6.88
CA LEU A 203 -17.04 3.47 6.76
C LEU A 203 -17.12 3.98 5.32
N PHE A 204 -15.98 4.04 4.63
CA PHE A 204 -15.92 4.40 3.22
C PHE A 204 -16.75 3.42 2.36
N LEU A 205 -16.61 2.11 2.56
CA LEU A 205 -17.39 1.09 1.87
C LEU A 205 -18.90 1.28 2.11
N VAL A 206 -19.32 1.53 3.36
CA VAL A 206 -20.72 1.80 3.69
C VAL A 206 -21.24 3.04 2.93
N PHE A 207 -20.47 4.11 2.85
CA PHE A 207 -20.87 5.30 2.08
C PHE A 207 -20.96 5.05 0.58
N VAL A 208 -20.05 4.24 0.03
CA VAL A 208 -20.09 3.81 -1.38
C VAL A 208 -21.36 2.99 -1.66
N LEU A 209 -21.67 2.00 -0.83
CA LEU A 209 -22.84 1.15 -0.98
C LEU A 209 -24.15 1.95 -0.86
N ARG A 210 -24.23 2.87 0.12
CA ARG A 210 -25.38 3.77 0.27
C ARG A 210 -25.58 4.65 -0.96
N LYS A 211 -24.50 5.25 -1.49
CA LYS A 211 -24.57 6.03 -2.72
C LYS A 211 -24.97 5.16 -3.91
N PHE A 212 -24.44 3.95 -4.01
CA PHE A 212 -24.73 3.03 -5.09
C PHE A 212 -26.21 2.66 -5.15
N GLY A 213 -26.81 2.34 -4.00
CA GLY A 213 -28.25 2.09 -3.90
C GLY A 213 -29.09 3.34 -4.22
N ARG A 214 -28.75 4.48 -3.63
CA ARG A 214 -29.47 5.76 -3.84
C ARG A 214 -29.44 6.22 -5.30
N ASP A 215 -28.30 6.05 -5.98
CA ASP A 215 -28.10 6.52 -7.34
C ASP A 215 -28.54 5.45 -8.38
N GLY A 216 -29.38 4.48 -7.98
CA GLY A 216 -29.99 3.48 -8.86
C GLY A 216 -28.98 2.49 -9.45
N TRP A 217 -28.07 2.00 -8.62
CA TRP A 217 -27.00 1.06 -8.99
C TRP A 217 -26.06 1.62 -10.06
N LYS A 218 -25.82 2.93 -10.01
CA LYS A 218 -24.89 3.64 -10.90
C LYS A 218 -23.92 4.48 -10.11
N LEU A 219 -22.64 4.39 -10.45
CA LEU A 219 -21.60 5.30 -9.94
C LEU A 219 -20.93 6.06 -11.09
N SER A 220 -20.23 7.14 -10.75
CA SER A 220 -19.43 7.87 -11.73
C SER A 220 -18.19 7.04 -12.12
N PRO A 221 -17.71 7.11 -13.37
CA PRO A 221 -16.45 6.47 -13.76
C PRO A 221 -15.26 6.89 -12.90
N MET A 222 -15.25 8.12 -12.38
CA MET A 222 -14.19 8.59 -11.49
C MET A 222 -14.23 7.87 -10.14
N LEU A 223 -15.43 7.66 -9.58
CA LEU A 223 -15.58 6.91 -8.34
C LEU A 223 -15.11 5.45 -8.54
N TRP A 224 -15.50 4.78 -9.63
CA TRP A 224 -14.99 3.45 -9.97
C TRP A 224 -13.46 3.40 -10.09
N ALA A 225 -12.84 4.41 -10.70
CA ALA A 225 -11.38 4.49 -10.79
C ALA A 225 -10.73 4.63 -9.40
N THR A 226 -11.28 5.48 -8.54
CA THR A 226 -10.76 5.62 -7.16
C THR A 226 -10.99 4.37 -6.30
N LEU A 227 -12.12 3.67 -6.47
CA LEU A 227 -12.38 2.37 -5.83
C LEU A 227 -11.35 1.33 -6.30
N GLY A 228 -11.09 1.27 -7.60
CA GLY A 228 -10.05 0.44 -8.18
C GLY A 228 -8.65 0.76 -7.62
N SER A 229 -8.32 2.03 -7.47
CA SER A 229 -7.03 2.45 -6.90
C SER A 229 -6.90 2.13 -5.41
N ASN A 230 -7.95 2.35 -4.61
CA ASN A 230 -7.95 1.96 -3.20
C ASN A 230 -7.88 0.44 -3.02
N LEU A 231 -8.57 -0.34 -3.88
CA LEU A 231 -8.47 -1.79 -3.88
C LEU A 231 -7.07 -2.28 -4.24
N ALA A 232 -6.46 -1.71 -5.29
CA ALA A 232 -5.08 -2.02 -5.66
C ALA A 232 -4.12 -1.69 -4.51
N PHE A 233 -4.28 -0.53 -3.87
CA PHE A 233 -3.50 -0.20 -2.68
C PHE A 233 -3.65 -1.27 -1.59
N ALA A 234 -4.90 -1.60 -1.21
CA ALA A 234 -5.20 -2.57 -0.16
C ALA A 234 -4.59 -3.96 -0.44
N ILE A 235 -4.83 -4.52 -1.63
CA ILE A 235 -4.26 -5.82 -2.05
C ILE A 235 -2.74 -5.78 -1.98
N SER A 236 -2.14 -4.69 -2.47
CA SER A 236 -0.69 -4.60 -2.51
C SER A 236 -0.05 -4.37 -1.15
N SER A 237 -0.76 -3.73 -0.22
CA SER A 237 -0.37 -3.61 1.18
C SER A 237 -0.41 -4.93 1.93
N MET A 238 -1.29 -5.87 1.55
CA MET A 238 -1.28 -7.24 2.08
C MET A 238 0.01 -8.00 1.70
N VAL A 239 0.66 -7.62 0.60
CA VAL A 239 1.88 -8.27 0.07
C VAL A 239 3.10 -7.33 0.01
N SER A 240 3.09 -6.29 0.86
CA SER A 240 4.16 -5.30 1.10
C SER A 240 4.56 -4.34 -0.01
N SER A 241 4.02 -4.43 -1.22
CA SER A 241 4.60 -3.64 -2.33
C SER A 241 4.27 -2.15 -2.20
N PHE A 242 3.16 -1.81 -1.54
CA PHE A 242 2.77 -0.47 -1.12
C PHE A 242 2.48 -0.44 0.38
N SER A 243 3.14 0.45 1.13
CA SER A 243 2.97 0.61 2.58
C SER A 243 2.79 2.09 2.92
N PHE A 244 2.02 2.40 3.97
CA PHE A 244 1.85 3.75 4.51
C PHE A 244 3.13 4.31 5.14
N ARG A 245 4.08 3.43 5.50
CA ARG A 245 5.39 3.81 6.03
C ARG A 245 6.21 4.61 5.02
N ALA A 246 6.04 4.32 3.73
CA ALA A 246 6.59 5.17 2.68
C ALA A 246 5.65 6.37 2.48
N ALA A 247 6.06 7.54 2.97
CA ALA A 247 5.27 8.77 2.92
C ALA A 247 4.70 9.08 1.51
N GLN A 248 5.46 8.79 0.46
CA GLN A 248 5.03 8.96 -0.94
C GLN A 248 3.74 8.18 -1.25
N ASN A 249 3.66 6.92 -0.82
CA ASN A 249 2.49 6.08 -1.04
C ASN A 249 1.29 6.61 -0.24
N GLY A 250 1.54 7.05 1.00
CA GLY A 250 0.51 7.66 1.85
C GLY A 250 -0.09 8.91 1.21
N VAL A 251 0.75 9.81 0.69
CA VAL A 251 0.29 11.02 -0.02
C VAL A 251 -0.60 10.67 -1.21
N VAL A 252 -0.18 9.74 -2.06
CA VAL A 252 -0.98 9.33 -3.22
C VAL A 252 -2.29 8.65 -2.81
N PHE A 253 -2.26 7.80 -1.79
CA PHE A 253 -3.47 7.20 -1.23
C PHE A 253 -4.45 8.28 -0.76
N PHE A 254 -4.01 9.26 0.03
CA PHE A 254 -4.89 10.31 0.54
C PHE A 254 -5.44 11.22 -0.57
N ILE A 255 -4.68 11.49 -1.64
CA ILE A 255 -5.17 12.21 -2.81
C ILE A 255 -6.30 11.42 -3.50
N VAL A 256 -6.08 10.13 -3.78
CA VAL A 256 -7.09 9.26 -4.40
C VAL A 256 -8.33 9.14 -3.53
N PHE A 257 -8.14 8.97 -2.21
CA PHE A 257 -9.21 8.89 -1.24
C PHE A 257 -10.01 10.20 -1.17
N ALA A 258 -9.35 11.37 -1.18
CA ALA A 258 -10.01 12.66 -1.21
C ALA A 258 -10.86 12.85 -2.49
N ILE A 259 -10.37 12.41 -3.64
CA ILE A 259 -11.15 12.42 -4.89
C ILE A 259 -12.38 11.52 -4.76
N ALA A 260 -12.23 10.32 -4.17
CA ALA A 260 -13.35 9.41 -3.92
C ALA A 260 -14.40 10.05 -3.01
N MET A 261 -13.99 10.68 -1.91
CA MET A 261 -14.89 11.39 -0.99
C MET A 261 -15.60 12.56 -1.67
N ASN A 262 -14.92 13.29 -2.56
CA ASN A 262 -15.54 14.34 -3.35
C ASN A 262 -16.61 13.79 -4.29
N GLU A 263 -16.35 12.66 -4.98
CA GLU A 263 -17.34 11.99 -5.82
C GLU A 263 -18.53 11.45 -5.02
N LEU A 264 -18.30 10.96 -3.79
CA LEU A 264 -19.38 10.50 -2.90
C LEU A 264 -20.33 11.65 -2.50
N ARG A 265 -19.79 12.85 -2.28
CA ARG A 265 -20.55 14.05 -1.89
C ARG A 265 -21.38 14.65 -3.02
N ARG A 266 -21.08 14.32 -4.29
CA ARG A 266 -21.86 14.85 -5.41
C ARG A 266 -23.31 14.38 -5.34
N PRO A 267 -24.29 15.30 -5.44
CA PRO A 267 -25.70 14.93 -5.45
C PRO A 267 -26.00 14.04 -6.65
N ALA A 268 -27.03 13.20 -6.52
CA ALA A 268 -27.52 12.41 -7.65
C ALA A 268 -27.89 13.37 -8.79
N ARG A 269 -27.47 13.06 -10.03
CA ARG A 269 -27.82 13.85 -11.21
C ARG A 269 -29.29 13.59 -11.60
N SER A 270 -30.23 14.14 -10.81
CA SER A 270 -31.58 14.50 -11.28
C SER A 270 -32.28 15.41 -10.26
N ALA A 271 -32.86 16.50 -10.77
CA ALA A 271 -33.75 17.51 -10.17
C ALA A 271 -33.15 18.51 -9.15
N THR A 272 -32.84 19.72 -9.65
CA THR A 272 -33.16 21.03 -9.04
C THR A 272 -33.23 21.11 -7.51
N ASN A 273 -32.13 21.51 -6.88
CA ASN A 273 -32.03 22.78 -6.14
C ASN A 273 -30.68 22.85 -5.43
N ALA A 274 -30.00 23.98 -5.61
CA ALA A 274 -28.80 24.32 -4.88
C ALA A 274 -29.17 24.54 -3.41
N ILE A 275 -28.79 23.61 -2.54
CA ILE A 275 -28.76 23.84 -1.10
C ILE A 275 -27.30 23.98 -0.69
N ASN A 276 -27.01 25.12 -0.06
CA ASN A 276 -25.74 25.48 0.56
C ASN A 276 -25.25 24.35 1.47
N SER A 277 -24.36 23.51 0.96
CA SER A 277 -23.66 22.53 1.78
C SER A 277 -22.48 23.22 2.43
N VAL A 278 -22.46 23.21 3.77
CA VAL A 278 -21.30 23.62 4.55
C VAL A 278 -20.07 22.95 3.95
N PRO A 279 -19.04 23.73 3.61
CA PRO A 279 -17.92 23.17 2.89
C PRO A 279 -17.26 22.11 3.73
N ALA A 280 -17.40 20.87 3.32
CA ALA A 280 -16.89 19.73 4.05
C ALA A 280 -15.34 19.64 4.01
N TYR A 281 -14.66 20.71 3.53
CA TYR A 281 -13.27 21.00 3.82
C TYR A 281 -13.07 21.50 5.27
N LEU A 282 -14.02 22.23 5.87
CA LEU A 282 -13.92 22.73 7.25
C LEU A 282 -13.87 21.58 8.27
N LEU A 283 -14.64 20.52 8.04
CA LEU A 283 -14.61 19.30 8.86
C LEU A 283 -13.30 18.52 8.71
N SER A 284 -12.74 18.44 7.50
CA SER A 284 -11.44 17.79 7.29
C SER A 284 -10.29 18.60 7.86
N TRP A 285 -10.35 19.94 7.79
CA TRP A 285 -9.35 20.79 8.42
C TRP A 285 -9.37 20.67 9.94
N GLY A 286 -10.55 20.59 10.57
CA GLY A 286 -10.66 20.37 12.01
C GLY A 286 -10.04 19.05 12.49
N ALA A 287 -10.24 17.96 11.76
CA ALA A 287 -9.61 16.68 12.09
C ALA A 287 -8.08 16.72 11.91
N VAL A 288 -7.60 17.38 10.85
CA VAL A 288 -6.16 17.52 10.57
C VAL A 288 -5.48 18.45 11.58
N THR A 289 -6.10 19.56 11.99
CA THR A 289 -5.53 20.44 13.02
C THR A 289 -5.54 19.79 14.40
N LEU A 290 -6.56 19.01 14.75
CA LEU A 290 -6.58 18.24 16.00
C LEU A 290 -5.49 17.16 16.02
N LEU A 291 -5.28 16.46 14.90
CA LEU A 291 -4.22 15.46 14.78
C LEU A 291 -2.82 16.10 14.83
N ALA A 292 -2.63 17.23 14.14
CA ALA A 292 -1.39 17.99 14.17
C ALA A 292 -1.09 18.52 15.58
N ALA A 293 -2.09 19.06 16.30
CA ALA A 293 -1.94 19.51 17.67
C ALA A 293 -1.58 18.36 18.64
N PHE A 294 -2.20 17.18 18.45
CA PHE A 294 -1.88 15.98 19.21
C PHE A 294 -0.44 15.51 18.94
N CYS A 295 -0.02 15.49 17.67
CA CYS A 295 1.35 15.14 17.28
C CYS A 295 2.38 16.14 17.82
N LEU A 296 2.12 17.46 17.75
CA LEU A 296 3.02 18.47 18.33
C LEU A 296 3.16 18.32 19.85
N LYS A 297 2.08 17.98 20.56
CA LYS A 297 2.10 17.74 22.02
C LYS A 297 2.92 16.50 22.39
N LYS A 298 2.93 15.46 21.55
CA LYS A 298 3.77 14.27 21.76
C LYS A 298 5.22 14.47 21.29
N ALA A 299 5.42 15.28 20.26
CA ALA A 299 6.73 15.59 19.70
C ALA A 299 7.48 16.65 20.51
N THR A 300 6.85 17.29 21.51
CA THR A 300 7.58 18.06 22.52
C THR A 300 8.33 17.05 23.39
N PRO A 301 9.64 16.84 23.18
CA PRO A 301 10.37 15.97 24.08
C PRO A 301 10.34 16.70 25.42
N SER A 302 9.97 16.01 26.49
CA SER A 302 10.44 16.44 27.81
C SER A 302 11.96 16.44 27.75
N ILE A 303 12.54 17.59 27.38
CA ILE A 303 13.96 17.92 27.47
C ILE A 303 14.26 17.91 28.97
N ARG A 304 14.33 16.72 29.55
CA ARG A 304 15.13 16.50 30.73
C ARG A 304 16.55 16.63 30.22
N TYR A 305 17.14 17.78 30.48
CA TYR A 305 18.59 17.99 30.45
C TYR A 305 19.25 16.76 31.06
N ILE A 306 19.84 15.92 30.21
CA ILE A 306 20.81 14.92 30.64
C ILE A 306 22.00 15.76 31.12
N ARG A 307 22.10 15.95 32.44
CA ARG A 307 23.33 16.49 33.04
C ARG A 307 24.47 15.57 32.58
N PRO A 308 25.53 16.10 31.94
CA PRO A 308 26.72 15.31 31.67
C PRO A 308 27.30 14.91 33.03
N ASN A 309 27.13 13.65 33.40
CA ASN A 309 27.75 13.10 34.59
C ASN A 309 29.23 12.88 34.26
N GLY A 310 30.01 13.94 34.43
CA GLY A 310 31.46 13.91 34.27
C GLY A 310 32.07 13.01 35.34
N ARG A 311 32.38 11.76 34.98
CA ARG A 311 33.42 10.96 35.62
C ARG A 311 34.12 10.09 34.58
N ASN A 312 35.13 10.70 33.96
CA ASN A 312 36.24 10.00 33.32
C ASN A 312 36.89 9.05 34.34
N ARG A 313 36.61 7.75 34.26
CA ARG A 313 37.54 6.72 34.74
C ARG A 313 38.21 6.12 33.51
N ARG A 314 39.46 6.52 33.28
CA ARG A 314 40.36 5.84 32.32
C ARG A 314 40.62 4.42 32.83
N PRO A 315 40.41 3.37 32.03
CA PRO A 315 41.00 2.07 32.31
C PRO A 315 42.51 2.15 32.04
N SER A 316 43.33 1.79 33.04
CA SER A 316 44.77 1.64 32.85
C SER A 316 45.01 0.45 31.92
N LEU A 317 45.55 0.70 30.73
CA LEU A 317 46.14 -0.36 29.92
C LEU A 317 47.30 -0.96 30.72
N LYS A 318 47.15 -2.22 31.14
CA LYS A 318 48.30 -3.08 31.41
C LYS A 318 48.81 -3.59 30.07
N THR A 319 49.99 -3.13 29.70
CA THR A 319 50.80 -3.66 28.61
C THR A 319 51.43 -4.98 29.07
N ASP A 320 50.87 -6.10 28.66
CA ASP A 320 51.54 -7.40 28.80
C ASP A 320 52.56 -7.54 27.67
N THR A 321 53.84 -7.49 28.07
CA THR A 321 55.02 -7.76 27.26
C THR A 321 55.02 -9.21 26.79
N VAL A 322 54.97 -9.41 25.47
CA VAL A 322 55.26 -10.70 24.82
C VAL A 322 56.78 -10.86 24.73
N PRO A 323 57.38 -11.97 25.22
CA PRO A 323 58.80 -12.23 25.04
C PRO A 323 59.10 -12.70 23.61
N PRO A 324 60.29 -12.39 23.06
CA PRO A 324 60.70 -12.90 21.76
C PRO A 324 61.10 -14.38 21.88
N SER A 325 60.49 -15.23 21.08
CA SER A 325 60.95 -16.60 20.85
C SER A 325 62.10 -16.61 19.84
N LEU A 326 63.19 -17.28 20.25
CA LEU A 326 64.30 -17.77 19.44
C LEU A 326 63.85 -18.78 18.38
#